data_AF-A0A6P4IHP1-F1
#
_entry.id   AF-A0A6P4IHP1-F1
#
_cell.length_a   1.000
_cell.length_b   1.000
_cell.length_c   1.000
_cell.angle_alpha   90.00
_cell.angle_beta   90.00
_cell.angle_gamma   90.00
#
_symmetry.space_group_name_H-M   'P 1'
#
loop_
_entity.id
_entity.type
_entity.pdbx_description
1 polymer ?
#
loop_
_entity_poly.entity_id
_entity_poly.type
_entity_poly.pdbx_seq_one_letter_code
_entity_poly.pdbx_strand_id
1 'polypeptide(L)'
;MSNFKIAYACRYCGNIIGYRSAKAGETPYDVLLTRTYNLIHQDRIRVTANGEKFQNLHCSKCRWELGLHCLASEKDCELNGISLLQKAHLLVYDSYEVPFELPPETE
;
A
#
# COMPACT_ATOMS: atom_id res chain seq x y z
N MET A 1 12.55 20.17 8.15
CA MET A 1 12.32 19.56 6.83
C MET A 1 10.89 19.09 6.81
N SER A 2 10.05 19.68 5.97
CA SER A 2 8.64 19.32 5.83
C SER A 2 8.54 17.84 5.50
N ASN A 3 7.99 17.05 6.43
CA ASN A 3 7.86 15.62 6.28
C ASN A 3 6.67 15.35 5.34
N PHE A 4 6.88 15.45 4.04
CA PHE A 4 5.90 15.06 3.03
C PHE A 4 5.50 13.60 3.27
N LYS A 5 4.26 13.38 3.69
CA LYS A 5 3.72 12.03 3.95
C LYS A 5 2.78 11.69 2.81
N ILE A 6 3.31 10.96 1.83
CA ILE A 6 2.48 10.29 0.83
C ILE A 6 1.95 9.00 1.45
N ALA A 7 0.63 8.87 1.53
CA ALA A 7 -0.05 7.71 2.08
C ALA A 7 -0.86 6.98 1.00
N TYR A 8 -0.84 5.66 1.07
CA TYR A 8 -1.69 4.78 0.28
C TYR A 8 -2.89 4.35 1.12
N ALA A 9 -4.08 4.46 0.56
CA ALA A 9 -5.32 4.11 1.23
C ALA A 9 -6.22 3.25 0.35
N CYS A 10 -7.11 2.49 0.98
CA CYS A 10 -8.16 1.75 0.30
C CYS A 10 -9.13 2.72 -0.40
N ARG A 11 -9.32 2.56 -1.71
CA ARG A 11 -10.22 3.40 -2.50
C ARG A 11 -11.67 3.38 -2.03
N TYR A 12 -12.12 2.25 -1.48
CA TYR A 12 -13.52 2.05 -1.12
C TYR A 12 -13.91 2.65 0.23
N CYS A 13 -12.97 2.83 1.16
CA CYS A 13 -13.30 3.26 2.53
C CYS A 13 -12.30 4.25 3.15
N GLY A 14 -11.28 4.69 2.40
CA GLY A 14 -10.25 5.64 2.82
C GLY A 14 -9.28 5.10 3.87
N ASN A 15 -9.35 3.81 4.22
CA ASN A 15 -8.50 3.24 5.26
C ASN A 15 -7.04 3.23 4.81
N ILE A 16 -6.14 3.87 5.56
CA ILE A 16 -4.72 3.93 5.23
C ILE A 16 -4.11 2.54 5.36
N ILE A 17 -3.39 2.10 4.33
CA ILE A 17 -2.79 0.77 4.27
C ILE A 17 -1.25 0.81 4.20
N GLY A 18 -0.67 1.98 3.95
CA GLY A 18 0.77 2.10 3.77
C GLY A 18 1.21 3.52 3.50
N TYR A 19 2.51 3.72 3.46
CA TYR A 19 3.14 5.02 3.18
C TYR A 19 4.22 4.85 2.12
N ARG A 20 4.51 5.92 1.39
CA ARG A 20 5.58 5.94 0.36
C ARG A 20 6.95 5.59 0.92
N SER A 21 7.21 5.87 2.21
CA SER A 21 8.46 5.47 2.88
C SER A 21 8.68 3.95 2.94
N ALA A 22 7.63 3.15 2.77
CA ALA A 22 7.70 1.69 2.71
C ALA A 22 7.66 1.13 1.28
N LYS A 23 7.71 2.00 0.26
CA LYS A 23 7.69 1.58 -1.15
C LYS A 23 9.05 0.97 -1.52
N ALA A 24 9.03 -0.32 -1.88
CA ALA A 24 10.18 -1.01 -2.45
C ALA A 24 10.24 -0.87 -3.97
N GLY A 25 9.09 -0.72 -4.63
CA GLY A 25 9.03 -0.60 -6.08
C GLY A 25 7.61 -0.40 -6.58
N GLU A 26 7.43 -0.44 -7.89
CA GLU A 26 6.11 -0.50 -8.52
C GLU A 26 6.19 -1.19 -9.87
N THR A 27 5.10 -1.84 -10.25
CA THR A 27 4.84 -2.30 -11.62
C THR A 27 3.85 -1.34 -12.28
N PRO A 28 3.48 -1.54 -13.56
CA PRO A 28 2.39 -0.78 -14.16
C PRO A 28 1.06 -0.89 -13.38
N TYR A 29 0.82 -2.02 -12.69
CA TYR A 29 -0.45 -2.32 -12.03
C TYR A 29 -0.39 -2.28 -10.51
N ASP A 30 0.79 -2.47 -9.92
CA ASP A 30 0.94 -2.69 -8.48
C ASP A 30 1.94 -1.72 -7.85
N VAL A 31 1.68 -1.36 -6.60
CA VAL A 31 2.67 -0.75 -5.71
C VAL A 31 3.21 -1.84 -4.80
N LEU A 32 4.54 -1.94 -4.71
CA LEU A 32 5.21 -2.93 -3.87
C LEU A 32 5.60 -2.27 -2.56
N LEU A 33 5.04 -2.76 -1.45
CA LEU A 33 5.30 -2.26 -0.11
C LEU A 33 5.95 -3.34 0.76
N THR A 34 7.03 -2.98 1.46
CA THR A 34 7.69 -3.84 2.47
C THR A 34 6.94 -3.84 3.79
N ARG A 35 6.10 -2.84 4.03
CA ARG A 35 5.28 -2.74 5.23
C ARG A 35 3.90 -2.22 4.89
N THR A 36 2.88 -2.93 5.34
CA THR A 36 1.47 -2.57 5.19
C THR A 36 0.77 -2.57 6.55
N TYR A 37 -0.38 -1.90 6.62
CA TYR A 37 -1.20 -1.74 7.82
C TYR A 37 -2.66 -1.94 7.46
N ASN A 38 -3.50 -2.27 8.45
CA ASN A 38 -4.95 -2.37 8.27
C ASN A 38 -5.38 -3.30 7.13
N LEU A 39 -4.57 -4.33 6.86
CA LEU A 39 -4.86 -5.39 5.92
C LEU A 39 -5.04 -6.72 6.68
N ILE A 40 -5.81 -7.61 6.07
CA ILE A 40 -6.07 -8.95 6.57
C ILE A 40 -5.59 -9.93 5.51
N HIS A 41 -4.76 -10.88 5.95
CA HIS A 41 -4.31 -11.99 5.13
C HIS A 41 -5.44 -13.02 5.08
N GLN A 42 -5.82 -13.44 3.87
CA GLN A 42 -6.72 -14.57 3.73
C GLN A 42 -5.96 -15.87 4.09
N ASP A 43 -6.61 -16.75 4.83
CA ASP A 43 -5.99 -18.02 5.27
C ASP A 43 -5.57 -18.92 4.10
N ARG A 44 -6.23 -18.77 2.94
CA ARG A 44 -5.94 -19.56 1.75
C ARG A 44 -4.67 -19.07 1.06
N ILE A 45 -3.65 -19.93 1.04
CA ILE A 45 -2.43 -19.75 0.25
C ILE A 45 -2.70 -20.17 -1.19
N ARG A 46 -2.38 -19.29 -2.15
CA ARG A 46 -2.36 -19.57 -3.58
C ARG A 46 -0.95 -19.99 -3.97
N VAL A 47 -0.84 -21.06 -4.75
CA VAL A 47 0.43 -21.54 -5.29
C VAL A 47 0.38 -21.39 -6.81
N THR A 48 1.35 -20.69 -7.40
CA THR A 48 1.45 -20.56 -8.86
C THR A 48 2.01 -21.84 -9.47
N ALA A 49 1.88 -22.02 -10.79
CA ALA A 49 2.45 -23.17 -11.50
C ALA A 49 3.98 -23.31 -11.30
N ASN A 50 4.65 -22.19 -10.96
CA ASN A 50 6.09 -22.12 -10.72
C ASN A 50 6.45 -22.31 -9.24
N GLY A 51 5.49 -22.69 -8.38
CA GLY A 51 5.72 -22.95 -6.95
C GLY A 51 5.68 -21.72 -6.04
N GLU A 52 5.42 -20.52 -6.57
CA GLU A 52 5.38 -19.30 -5.78
C GLU A 52 4.12 -19.26 -4.91
N LYS A 53 4.26 -18.78 -3.67
CA LYS A 53 3.21 -18.77 -2.65
C LYS A 53 2.75 -17.35 -2.37
N PHE A 54 1.45 -17.12 -2.49
CA PHE A 54 0.82 -15.84 -2.23
C PHE A 54 -0.40 -15.96 -1.31
N GLN A 55 -0.70 -14.90 -0.58
CA GLN A 55 -1.96 -14.74 0.16
C GLN A 55 -2.69 -13.49 -0.31
N ASN A 56 -4.01 -13.56 -0.39
CA ASN A 56 -4.81 -12.38 -0.71
C ASN A 56 -4.84 -11.41 0.48
N LEU A 57 -4.68 -10.13 0.17
CA LEU A 57 -4.77 -9.03 1.12
C LEU A 57 -6.11 -8.34 0.98
N HIS A 58 -6.84 -8.23 2.08
CA HIS A 58 -8.12 -7.55 2.15
C HIS A 58 -8.05 -6.36 3.08
N CYS A 59 -8.76 -5.28 2.78
CA CYS A 59 -8.90 -4.17 3.70
C CYS A 59 -9.57 -4.62 5.00
N SER A 60 -9.01 -4.28 6.17
CA SER A 60 -9.60 -4.67 7.46
C SER A 60 -10.99 -4.07 7.71
N LYS A 61 -11.24 -2.89 7.12
CA LYS A 61 -12.48 -2.12 7.31
C LYS A 61 -13.60 -2.56 6.37
N CYS A 62 -13.38 -2.55 5.05
CA CYS A 62 -14.42 -2.84 4.06
C CYS A 62 -14.32 -4.23 3.42
N ARG A 63 -13.30 -5.03 3.80
CA ARG A 63 -13.07 -6.40 3.32
C ARG A 63 -12.87 -6.56 1.81
N TRP A 64 -12.73 -5.47 1.07
CA TRP A 64 -12.33 -5.52 -0.33
C TRP A 64 -10.92 -6.08 -0.49
N GLU A 65 -10.73 -6.95 -1.50
CA GLU A 65 -9.41 -7.42 -1.93
C GLU A 65 -8.63 -6.25 -2.52
N LEU A 66 -7.40 -6.05 -2.07
CA LEU A 66 -6.52 -4.95 -2.51
C LEU A 66 -5.23 -5.45 -3.18
N GLY A 67 -4.93 -6.75 -3.09
CA GLY A 67 -3.74 -7.32 -3.70
C GLY A 67 -3.29 -8.61 -3.04
N LEU A 68 -1.99 -8.87 -3.12
CA LEU A 68 -1.36 -10.11 -2.69
C LEU A 68 -0.16 -9.84 -1.77
N HIS A 69 0.11 -10.76 -0.86
CA HIS A 69 1.36 -10.82 -0.11
C HIS A 69 2.14 -12.05 -0.56
N CYS A 70 3.39 -11.85 -0.99
CA CYS A 70 4.27 -12.93 -1.40
C CYS A 70 4.89 -13.57 -0.15
N LEU A 71 4.64 -14.86 0.03
CA LEU A 71 5.22 -15.66 1.10
C LEU A 71 6.54 -16.29 0.68
N ALA A 72 6.63 -16.74 -0.57
CA ALA A 72 7.82 -17.36 -1.13
C ALA A 72 7.79 -17.31 -2.67
N SER A 73 8.89 -16.85 -3.28
CA SER A 73 9.24 -17.02 -4.68
C SER A 73 10.72 -17.39 -4.77
N GLU A 74 11.01 -18.49 -5.45
CA GLU A 74 12.38 -18.94 -5.72
C GLU A 74 12.98 -18.21 -6.94
N LYS A 75 12.11 -17.75 -7.84
CA LYS A 75 12.51 -17.05 -9.06
C LYS A 75 12.86 -15.60 -8.77
N ASP A 76 12.14 -14.98 -7.84
CA ASP A 76 12.31 -13.58 -7.47
C ASP A 76 12.33 -13.45 -5.95
N CYS A 77 13.52 -13.71 -5.39
CA CYS A 77 13.74 -13.71 -3.95
C CYS A 77 13.47 -12.34 -3.30
N GLU A 78 13.53 -11.26 -4.08
CA GLU A 78 13.28 -9.90 -3.59
C GLU A 78 11.81 -9.67 -3.26
N LEU A 79 10.90 -10.43 -3.87
CA LEU A 79 9.47 -10.36 -3.58
C LEU A 79 9.08 -11.00 -2.24
N ASN A 80 9.95 -11.80 -1.63
CA ASN A 80 9.64 -12.50 -0.40
C ASN A 80 9.30 -11.52 0.74
N GLY A 81 8.08 -11.62 1.27
CA GLY A 81 7.58 -10.71 2.30
C GLY A 81 7.08 -9.36 1.77
N ILE A 82 7.04 -9.15 0.45
CA ILE A 82 6.50 -7.92 -0.17
C ILE A 82 5.00 -8.06 -0.39
N SER A 83 4.27 -6.98 -0.09
CA SER A 83 2.87 -6.81 -0.47
C SER A 83 2.77 -6.11 -1.84
N LEU A 84 2.12 -6.76 -2.79
CA LEU A 84 1.78 -6.24 -4.11
C LEU A 84 0.33 -5.72 -4.07
N LEU A 85 0.16 -4.40 -4.13
CA LEU A 85 -1.15 -3.77 -3.98
C LEU A 85 -1.60 -3.12 -5.30
N GLN A 86 -2.79 -3.50 -5.76
CA GLN A 86 -3.31 -3.07 -7.06
C GLN A 86 -3.66 -1.59 -7.06
N LYS A 87 -2.98 -0.81 -7.91
CA LYS A 87 -3.15 0.64 -8.06
C LYS A 87 -4.61 1.04 -8.27
N ALA A 88 -5.39 0.24 -9.00
CA ALA A 88 -6.81 0.49 -9.28
C ALA A 88 -7.69 0.57 -8.01
N HIS A 89 -7.27 -0.09 -6.93
CA HIS A 89 -7.99 -0.16 -5.65
C HIS A 89 -7.38 0.75 -4.57
N LEU A 90 -6.40 1.59 -4.93
CA LEU A 90 -5.74 2.52 -4.03
C LEU A 90 -6.13 3.98 -4.30
N LEU A 91 -6.14 4.77 -3.23
CA LEU A 91 -6.08 6.22 -3.26
C LEU A 91 -4.71 6.65 -2.74
N VAL A 92 -4.17 7.72 -3.32
CA VAL A 92 -2.92 8.34 -2.88
C VAL A 92 -3.25 9.69 -2.26
N TYR A 93 -2.95 9.83 -0.98
CA TYR A 93 -2.97 11.13 -0.31
C TYR A 93 -1.57 11.72 -0.39
N ASP A 94 -1.46 12.87 -1.05
CA ASP A 94 -0.24 13.65 -1.09
C ASP A 94 -0.44 14.89 -0.22
N SER A 95 0.24 14.92 0.93
CA SER A 95 0.19 16.08 1.83
C SER A 95 1.26 17.07 1.40
N TYR A 96 0.83 18.22 0.88
CA TYR A 96 1.66 19.39 0.71
C TYR A 96 1.36 20.38 1.84
N GLU A 97 2.41 20.97 2.42
CA GLU A 97 2.24 22.09 3.33
C GLU A 97 1.70 23.28 2.52
N VAL A 98 0.43 23.65 2.76
CA VAL A 98 -0.11 24.91 2.26
C VAL A 98 0.35 25.98 3.24
N PRO A 99 1.14 26.99 2.82
CA PRO A 99 1.44 28.11 3.69
C PRO A 99 0.11 28.78 4.07
N PHE A 100 -0.22 28.74 5.36
CA PHE A 100 -1.32 29.53 5.90
C PHE A 100 -0.86 30.99 5.88
N GLU A 101 -1.32 31.78 4.91
CA GLU A 101 -1.19 33.23 5.01
C GLU A 101 -2.07 33.69 6.18
N LEU A 102 -1.43 34.05 7.28
CA LEU A 102 -2.12 34.74 8.37
C LEU A 102 -2.55 36.12 7.83
N PRO A 103 -3.81 36.53 8.01
CA PRO A 103 -4.21 37.87 7.64
C PRO A 103 -3.31 38.88 8.37
N PRO A 104 -2.90 39.98 7.71
CA PRO A 104 -2.03 40.97 8.35
C PRO A 104 -2.69 41.44 9.64
N GLU A 105 -1.90 41.49 10.71
CA GLU A 105 -2.34 42.07 11.99
C GLU A 105 -2.79 43.50 11.70
N THR A 106 -4.09 43.75 11.79
CA THR A 106 -4.62 45.11 11.78
C THR A 106 -4.14 45.80 13.06
N GLU A 107 -3.25 46.78 12.89
CA GLU A 107 -2.86 47.77 13.91
C GLU A 107 -4.04 48.62 14.39
#